data_AF-A0A5B0NVK2-F1
#
_entry.id   AF-A0A5B0NVK2-F1
#
_cell.length_a   1.000
_cell.length_b   1.000
_cell.length_c   1.000
_cell.angle_alpha   90.00
_cell.angle_beta   90.00
_cell.angle_gamma   90.00
#
_symmetry.space_group_name_H-M   'P 1'
#
loop_
_entity.id
_entity.type
_entity.pdbx_description
1 polymer ?
#
loop_
_entity_poly.entity_id
_entity_poly.type
_entity_poly.pdbx_seq_one_letter_code
_entity_poly.pdbx_strand_id
1 'polypeptide(L)'
;MMSKLGQPTELTKNFFDVLGENGRLYETEKVIEDFLNLMSAHRGEMTITITSAQPLESSLQSRLEASLKKSTAAESKTVRIKNVVKPTILGGLIVDFGDKTIDLSVLSRVNKMNALLHESV
;
A
#
# COMPACT_ATOMS: atom_id res chain seq x y z
N MET A 1 7.17 -14.41 14.23
CA MET A 1 7.60 -15.20 13.05
C MET A 1 9.10 -15.08 12.79
N MET A 2 9.92 -14.99 13.85
CA MET A 2 11.38 -15.16 13.78
C MET A 2 11.84 -15.60 15.17
N SER A 3 11.86 -16.90 15.43
CA SER A 3 12.53 -17.43 16.61
C SER A 3 13.64 -18.37 16.15
N LYS A 4 14.86 -17.85 16.26
CA LYS A 4 16.14 -18.56 16.27
C LYS A 4 16.61 -19.15 14.93
N LEU A 5 17.62 -18.50 14.38
CA LEU A 5 18.74 -19.14 13.67
C LEU A 5 18.37 -20.07 12.49
N GLY A 6 17.88 -19.50 11.39
CA GLY A 6 17.98 -20.10 10.04
C GLY A 6 17.37 -21.48 9.80
N GLN A 7 16.70 -22.09 10.78
CA GLN A 7 16.09 -23.40 10.64
C GLN A 7 14.60 -23.25 10.34
N PRO A 8 14.09 -23.87 9.26
CA PRO A 8 12.67 -23.87 8.96
C PRO A 8 11.92 -24.59 10.07
N THR A 9 10.80 -24.01 10.50
CA THR A 9 9.82 -24.69 11.37
C THR A 9 9.40 -26.01 10.75
N GLU A 10 9.06 -27.02 11.56
CA GLU A 10 8.60 -28.32 11.07
C GLU A 10 7.43 -28.21 10.08
N LEU A 11 6.51 -27.27 10.32
CA LEU A 11 5.43 -26.92 9.39
C LEU A 11 5.95 -26.46 8.02
N THR A 12 6.96 -25.60 8.02
CA THR A 12 7.58 -25.06 6.80
C THR A 12 8.33 -26.15 6.04
N LYS A 13 9.00 -27.06 6.76
CA LYS A 13 9.69 -28.21 6.17
C LYS A 13 8.69 -29.15 5.51
N ASN A 14 7.64 -29.58 6.23
CA ASN A 14 6.60 -30.46 5.70
C ASN A 14 5.89 -29.84 4.49
N PHE A 15 5.68 -28.52 4.49
CA PHE A 15 5.12 -27.80 3.36
C PHE A 15 5.99 -27.89 2.10
N PHE A 16 7.31 -27.70 2.26
CA PHE A 16 8.26 -27.85 1.14
C PHE A 16 8.46 -29.29 0.69
N ASP A 17 8.41 -30.25 1.61
CA ASP A 17 8.46 -31.69 1.30
C ASP A 17 7.25 -32.08 0.42
N VAL A 18 6.03 -31.65 0.78
CA VAL A 18 4.81 -31.88 -0.02
C VAL A 18 4.87 -31.18 -1.38
N LEU A 19 5.37 -29.94 -1.44
CA LEU A 19 5.57 -29.21 -2.70
C LEU A 19 6.56 -29.93 -3.62
N GLY A 20 7.63 -30.49 -3.04
CA GLY A 20 8.65 -31.26 -3.73
C GLY A 20 8.13 -32.58 -4.26
N GLU A 21 7.39 -33.34 -3.45
CA GLU A 21 6.75 -34.61 -3.86
C GLU A 21 5.77 -34.42 -5.03
N ASN A 22 5.08 -33.27 -5.06
CA ASN A 22 4.15 -32.93 -6.15
C ASN A 22 4.84 -32.28 -7.37
N GLY A 23 6.17 -32.14 -7.37
CA GLY A 23 6.94 -31.51 -8.46
C GLY A 23 6.69 -30.01 -8.62
N ARG A 24 6.10 -29.35 -7.62
CA ARG A 24 5.68 -27.94 -7.65
C ARG A 24 6.68 -26.99 -6.99
N LEU A 25 7.91 -27.45 -6.77
CA LEU A 25 8.95 -26.65 -6.11
C LEU A 25 9.22 -25.31 -6.81
N TYR A 26 8.99 -25.22 -8.13
CA TYR A 26 9.12 -24.00 -8.91
C TYR A 26 8.06 -22.93 -8.57
N GLU A 27 6.86 -23.34 -8.13
CA GLU A 27 5.77 -22.42 -7.76
C GLU A 27 5.93 -21.84 -6.34
N THR A 28 6.97 -22.26 -5.61
CA THR A 28 7.29 -21.80 -4.26
C THR A 28 7.30 -20.28 -4.15
N GLU A 29 7.86 -19.58 -5.14
CA GLU A 29 7.96 -18.12 -5.12
C GLU A 29 6.57 -17.46 -5.08
N LYS A 30 5.63 -17.94 -5.90
CA LYS A 30 4.25 -17.46 -5.89
C LYS A 30 3.53 -17.77 -4.58
N VAL A 31 3.72 -18.98 -4.03
CA VAL A 31 3.06 -19.32 -2.77
C VAL A 31 3.57 -18.47 -1.61
N ILE A 32 4.86 -18.12 -1.60
CA ILE A 32 5.42 -17.19 -0.63
C ILE A 32 4.79 -15.80 -0.79
N GLU A 33 4.67 -15.30 -2.02
CA GLU A 33 4.03 -14.01 -2.31
C GLU A 33 2.57 -13.96 -1.84
N ASP A 34 1.78 -14.99 -2.17
CA ASP A 34 0.39 -15.10 -1.74
C ASP A 34 0.26 -15.23 -0.23
N PHE A 35 1.16 -15.98 0.41
CA PHE A 35 1.19 -16.09 1.87
C PHE A 35 1.51 -14.74 2.52
N LEU A 36 2.43 -13.96 1.96
CA LEU A 36 2.73 -12.60 2.44
C LEU A 36 1.50 -11.69 2.28
N ASN A 37 0.81 -11.75 1.14
CA ASN A 37 -0.42 -11.00 0.90
C ASN A 37 -1.52 -11.36 1.92
N LEU A 38 -1.73 -12.66 2.15
CA LEU A 38 -2.70 -13.15 3.13
C LEU A 38 -2.34 -12.75 4.56
N MET A 39 -1.04 -12.80 4.91
CA MET A 39 -0.55 -12.35 6.21
C MET A 39 -0.70 -10.83 6.38
N SER A 40 -0.49 -10.02 5.34
CA SER A 40 -0.75 -8.59 5.36
C SER A 40 -2.24 -8.29 5.58
N ALA A 41 -3.13 -9.00 4.88
CA ALA A 41 -4.57 -8.89 5.10
C ALA A 41 -4.99 -9.32 6.53
N HIS A 42 -4.46 -10.44 7.03
CA HIS A 42 -4.74 -10.94 8.38
C HIS A 42 -4.23 -10.00 9.48
N ARG A 43 -3.12 -9.30 9.25
CA ARG A 43 -2.61 -8.26 10.17
C ARG A 43 -3.43 -6.97 10.13
N GLY A 44 -4.30 -6.80 9.13
CA GLY A 44 -4.94 -5.52 8.86
C GLY A 44 -3.92 -4.45 8.47
N GLU A 45 -2.87 -4.85 7.72
CA GLU A 45 -1.91 -3.91 7.12
C GLU A 45 -2.56 -3.24 5.91
N MET A 46 -3.06 -2.01 6.08
CA MET A 46 -3.54 -1.20 4.97
C MET A 46 -2.35 -0.46 4.34
N THR A 47 -2.10 -0.72 3.06
CA THR A 47 -1.08 0.01 2.30
C THR A 47 -1.68 1.30 1.78
N ILE A 48 -1.18 2.43 2.26
CA ILE A 48 -1.59 3.75 1.79
C ILE A 48 -0.55 4.24 0.78
N THR A 49 -0.97 4.48 -0.45
CA THR A 49 -0.09 5.07 -1.47
C THR A 49 -0.30 6.57 -1.53
N ILE A 50 0.73 7.34 -1.20
CA ILE A 50 0.71 8.79 -1.24
C ILE A 50 1.46 9.24 -2.49
N THR A 51 0.74 9.81 -3.44
CA THR A 51 1.34 10.45 -4.62
C THR A 51 1.48 11.94 -4.41
N SER A 52 2.70 12.45 -4.50
CA SER A 52 3.06 13.86 -4.27
C SER A 52 3.81 14.47 -5.46
N ALA A 53 3.66 15.79 -5.66
CA ALA A 53 4.32 16.51 -6.76
C ALA A 53 5.82 16.71 -6.50
N GLN A 54 6.19 16.81 -5.23
CA GLN A 54 7.55 16.99 -4.74
C GLN A 54 7.83 15.97 -3.62
N PRO A 55 9.09 15.56 -3.41
CA PRO A 55 9.45 14.70 -2.31
C PRO A 55 9.01 15.31 -0.98
N LEU A 56 8.25 14.54 -0.20
CA LEU A 56 7.73 14.97 1.09
C LEU A 56 8.87 15.12 2.10
N GLU A 57 8.99 16.28 2.73
CA GLU A 57 9.89 16.51 3.85
C GLU A 57 9.53 15.61 5.06
N SER A 58 10.51 15.16 5.85
CA SER A 58 10.31 14.22 6.96
C SER A 58 9.32 14.73 8.03
N SER A 59 9.28 16.04 8.24
CA SER A 59 8.33 16.72 9.13
C SER A 59 6.88 16.58 8.66
N LEU A 60 6.67 16.70 7.34
CA LEU A 60 5.36 16.56 6.70
C LEU A 60 4.93 15.09 6.62
N GLN A 61 5.87 14.18 6.37
CA GLN A 61 5.61 12.73 6.42
C GLN A 61 5.06 12.34 7.79
N SER A 62 5.74 12.73 8.88
CA SER A 62 5.33 12.41 10.25
C SER A 62 3.93 12.94 10.60
N ARG A 63 3.59 14.16 10.14
CA ARG A 63 2.25 14.72 10.28
C ARG A 63 1.21 13.97 9.47
N LEU A 64 1.53 13.57 8.24
CA LEU A 64 0.65 12.75 7.42
C LEU A 64 0.44 11.38 8.06
N GLU A 65 1.46 10.72 8.59
CA GLU A 65 1.29 9.45 9.29
C GLU A 65 0.35 9.60 10.49
N ALA A 66 0.52 10.66 11.28
CA ALA A 66 -0.32 10.93 12.45
C ALA A 66 -1.78 11.23 12.05
N SER A 67 -2.00 12.02 11.00
CA SER A 67 -3.33 12.33 10.49
C SER A 67 -4.00 11.14 9.81
N LEU A 68 -3.24 10.34 9.06
CA LEU A 68 -3.73 9.12 8.41
C LEU A 68 -4.11 8.09 9.46
N LYS A 69 -3.25 7.83 10.46
CA LYS A 69 -3.58 6.95 11.60
C LYS A 69 -4.85 7.39 12.32
N LYS A 70 -5.10 8.70 12.47
CA LYS A 70 -6.34 9.24 13.06
C LYS A 70 -7.56 9.07 12.15
N SER A 71 -7.40 9.26 10.85
CA SER A 71 -8.49 9.17 9.86
C SER A 71 -8.87 7.72 9.54
N THR A 72 -7.93 6.79 9.60
CA THR A 72 -8.15 5.34 9.37
C THR A 72 -8.34 4.56 10.67
N ALA A 73 -8.38 5.25 11.82
CA ALA A 73 -8.51 4.67 13.16
C ALA A 73 -9.79 3.84 13.39
N ALA A 74 -10.72 3.81 12.44
CA ALA A 74 -11.91 2.99 12.57
C ALA A 74 -11.66 1.50 12.28
N GLU A 75 -10.70 1.13 11.40
CA GLU A 75 -10.69 -0.24 10.84
C GLU A 75 -9.32 -0.92 10.61
N SER A 76 -8.17 -0.23 10.66
CA SER A 76 -6.86 -0.89 10.36
C SER A 76 -5.76 -0.60 11.38
N LYS A 77 -5.17 -1.68 11.92
CA LYS A 77 -4.19 -1.67 13.05
C LYS A 77 -2.78 -1.25 12.66
N THR A 78 -2.40 -1.33 11.37
CA THR A 78 -1.05 -1.00 10.91
C THR A 78 -1.11 -0.38 9.52
N VAL A 79 -0.56 0.82 9.35
CA VAL A 79 -0.56 1.57 8.08
C VAL A 79 0.83 1.52 7.48
N ARG A 80 0.96 0.95 6.27
CA ARG A 80 2.20 0.95 5.49
C ARG A 80 2.13 2.06 4.46
N ILE A 81 2.98 3.08 4.58
CA ILE A 81 2.94 4.24 3.68
C ILE A 81 3.94 4.03 2.54
N LYS A 82 3.44 4.07 1.30
CA LYS A 82 4.24 4.04 0.09
C LYS A 82 4.22 5.43 -0.56
N ASN A 83 5.35 6.13 -0.52
CA ASN A 83 5.48 7.45 -1.13
C ASN A 83 5.88 7.31 -2.60
N VAL A 84 5.08 7.88 -3.49
CA VAL A 84 5.34 7.95 -4.93
C VAL A 84 5.42 9.43 -5.31
N VAL A 85 6.47 9.82 -6.02
CA VAL A 85 6.62 11.20 -6.52
C VAL A 85 6.23 11.23 -7.99
N LYS A 86 5.20 12.01 -8.33
CA LYS A 86 4.75 12.27 -9.70
C LYS A 86 4.69 13.78 -9.94
N PRO A 87 5.66 14.37 -10.67
CA PRO A 87 5.66 15.81 -10.96
C PRO A 87 4.46 16.29 -11.78
N THR A 88 3.76 15.37 -12.46
CA THR A 88 2.63 15.65 -13.35
C THR A 88 1.40 16.22 -12.66
N ILE A 89 1.25 16.05 -11.34
CA ILE A 89 0.08 16.58 -10.62
C ILE A 89 0.17 18.10 -10.35
N LEU A 90 1.30 18.76 -10.69
CA LEU A 90 1.58 20.21 -10.55
C LEU A 90 1.43 20.80 -9.12
N GLY A 91 0.86 20.05 -8.19
CA GLY A 91 0.63 20.42 -6.81
C GLY A 91 -0.49 19.56 -6.19
N GLY A 92 -0.53 19.51 -4.86
CA GLY A 92 -1.52 18.72 -4.11
C GLY A 92 -1.08 17.29 -3.79
N LEU A 93 -2.00 16.50 -3.27
CA LEU A 93 -1.78 15.16 -2.74
C LEU A 93 -2.85 14.21 -3.28
N ILE A 94 -2.46 13.04 -3.76
CA ILE A 94 -3.40 11.95 -4.00
C ILE A 94 -3.09 10.86 -2.98
N VAL A 95 -4.09 10.48 -2.19
CA VAL A 95 -3.96 9.44 -1.17
C VAL A 95 -4.85 8.28 -1.55
N ASP A 96 -4.24 7.13 -1.78
CA ASP A 96 -4.93 5.89 -2.10
C ASP A 96 -4.94 4.98 -0.87
N PHE A 97 -6.15 4.58 -0.44
CA PHE A 97 -6.44 3.71 0.70
C PHE A 97 -6.92 2.32 0.25
N GLY A 98 -6.42 1.81 -0.88
CA GLY A 98 -6.81 0.52 -1.44
C GLY A 98 -8.21 0.57 -2.07
N ASP A 99 -9.23 0.76 -1.23
CA ASP A 99 -10.64 0.77 -1.63
C ASP A 99 -11.17 2.19 -1.87
N LYS A 100 -10.42 3.21 -1.44
CA LYS A 100 -10.81 4.63 -1.54
C LYS A 100 -9.64 5.46 -2.02
N THR A 101 -9.85 6.26 -3.05
CA THR A 101 -8.86 7.24 -3.51
C THR A 101 -9.36 8.64 -3.18
N ILE A 102 -8.55 9.40 -2.45
CA ILE A 102 -8.77 10.83 -2.18
C ILE A 102 -7.81 11.61 -3.08
N ASP A 103 -8.34 12.19 -4.15
CA ASP A 103 -7.59 13.06 -5.05
C ASP A 103 -7.79 14.53 -4.63
N LEU A 104 -6.71 15.15 -4.13
CA LEU A 104 -6.62 16.57 -3.84
C LEU A 104 -5.59 17.27 -4.74
N SER A 105 -5.33 16.71 -5.93
CA SER A 105 -4.40 17.32 -6.89
C SER A 105 -4.96 18.62 -7.47
N VAL A 106 -4.07 19.59 -7.71
CA VAL A 106 -4.41 20.88 -8.31
C VAL A 106 -4.88 20.69 -9.75
N LEU A 107 -4.27 19.75 -10.48
CA LEU A 107 -4.67 19.39 -11.84
C LEU A 107 -6.15 18.94 -11.91
N SER A 108 -6.58 18.08 -10.99
CA SER A 108 -7.97 17.60 -10.93
C SER A 108 -8.97 18.72 -10.64
N ARG A 109 -8.62 19.67 -9.77
CA ARG A 109 -9.44 20.86 -9.49
C ARG A 109 -9.56 21.78 -10.70
N VAL A 110 -8.47 22.05 -11.41
CA VAL A 110 -8.47 22.89 -12.61
C VAL A 110 -9.28 22.23 -13.73
N ASN A 111 -9.09 20.92 -13.94
CA ASN A 111 -9.86 20.17 -14.94
C ASN A 111 -11.36 20.17 -14.63
N LYS A 112 -11.74 20.02 -13.36
CA LYS A 112 -13.15 20.10 -12.94
C LYS A 112 -13.74 21.49 -13.17
N MET A 113 -12.98 22.55 -12.93
CA MET A 113 -13.40 23.92 -13.24
C MET A 113 -13.57 24.14 -14.74
N ASN A 114 -12.61 23.71 -15.56
CA ASN A 114 -12.71 23.83 -17.01
C ASN A 114 -13.88 23.02 -17.58
N ALA A 115 -14.14 21.83 -17.05
CA ALA A 115 -15.29 21.02 -17.45
C ALA A 115 -16.62 21.74 -17.14
N LEU A 116 -16.77 22.31 -15.94
CA LEU A 116 -17.96 23.08 -15.56
C LEU A 116 -18.16 24.33 -16.44
N LEU A 117 -17.07 24.98 -16.85
CA LEU A 117 -17.14 26.15 -17.75
C LEU A 117 -17.52 25.77 -19.19
N HIS A 118 -17.09 24.59 -19.66
CA HIS A 118 -17.45 24.07 -20.99
C HIS A 118 -18.86 23.49 -21.06
N GLU A 119 -19.40 22.98 -19.96
CA GLU A 119 -20.77 22.46 -19.87
C GLU A 119 -21.82 23.58 -19.74
N SER A 120 -21.40 24.80 -19.40
CA SER A 120 -22.25 25.99 -19.26
C SER A 120 -22.35 26.88 -20.52
N VAL A 121 -21.90 26.39 -21.68
CA VAL A 121 -22.03 27.04 -23.01
C VAL A 121 -22.74 26.09 -23.96
#